data_AF-A0A7W1P266-F1
#
_entry.id   AF-A0A7W1P266-F1
#
_cell.length_a   1.000
_cell.length_b   1.000
_cell.length_c   1.000
_cell.angle_alpha   90.00
_cell.angle_beta   90.00
_cell.angle_gamma   90.00
#
_symmetry.space_group_name_H-M   'P 1'
#
loop_
_entity.id
_entity.type
_entity.pdbx_description
1 polymer ?
#
loop_
_entity_poly.entity_id
_entity_poly.type
_entity_poly.pdbx_seq_one_letter_code
_entity_poly.pdbx_strand_id
1 'polypeptide(L)'
;MRRSPTPPPAGQQVSKKFHLWLDEPLDWNLKVRRLRLSGWCVAKDGAPRTRVRGQIGAATFYGQFDRDRPDVVQFLNVPEALRWCGFAVDVVVPFGRKRLELEVATADGEWQKAYARTVVGPLRIGPAERELWQKSMKRTRNGATPSSSAGLTTGTSLLDCCE
;
A
#
# COMPACT_ATOMS: atom_id res chain seq x y z
N MET A 1 18.91 -15.55 -12.99
CA MET A 1 18.27 -16.71 -12.32
C MET A 1 16.83 -16.34 -12.01
N ARG A 2 15.83 -16.99 -12.63
CA ARG A 2 14.42 -16.82 -12.22
C ARG A 2 14.27 -17.55 -10.88
N ARG A 3 14.01 -16.82 -9.79
CA ARG A 3 13.67 -17.47 -8.52
C ARG A 3 12.24 -18.01 -8.66
N SER A 4 12.09 -19.33 -8.67
CA SER A 4 10.77 -19.95 -8.55
C SER A 4 10.09 -19.37 -7.31
N PRO A 5 8.83 -18.92 -7.41
CA PRO A 5 8.14 -18.33 -6.26
C PRO A 5 8.06 -19.37 -5.12
N THR A 6 8.85 -19.19 -4.05
CA THR A 6 8.80 -20.07 -2.87
C THR A 6 7.56 -19.73 -2.04
N PRO A 7 6.57 -20.64 -1.89
CA PRO A 7 5.27 -20.31 -1.31
C PRO A 7 5.41 -19.58 0.03
N PRO A 8 4.77 -18.40 0.22
CA PRO A 8 4.91 -17.64 1.45
C PRO A 8 4.47 -18.52 2.63
N PRO A 9 5.29 -18.69 3.67
CA PRO A 9 5.16 -19.79 4.63
C PRO A 9 3.81 -19.70 5.36
N ALA A 10 2.86 -20.57 5.00
CA ALA A 10 1.50 -20.70 5.54
C ALA A 10 0.84 -19.36 5.95
N GLY A 11 0.98 -18.33 5.11
CA GLY A 11 0.27 -17.07 5.28
C GLY A 11 -1.11 -17.19 4.63
N GLN A 12 -2.18 -17.09 5.42
CA GLN A 12 -3.50 -17.50 4.93
C GLN A 12 -4.07 -16.41 4.02
N GLN A 13 -4.09 -16.70 2.71
CA GLN A 13 -4.84 -15.91 1.74
C GLN A 13 -6.31 -15.97 2.12
N VAL A 14 -6.87 -14.84 2.57
CA VAL A 14 -8.21 -14.79 3.17
C VAL A 14 -9.30 -14.77 2.11
N SER A 15 -9.04 -14.10 0.98
CA SER A 15 -9.98 -14.00 -0.13
C SER A 15 -9.54 -14.83 -1.33
N LYS A 16 -10.44 -15.70 -1.82
CA LYS A 16 -10.25 -16.45 -3.06
C LYS A 16 -10.36 -15.58 -4.32
N LYS A 17 -10.76 -14.29 -4.22
CA LYS A 17 -10.97 -13.35 -5.34
C LYS A 17 -9.67 -12.80 -5.95
N PHE A 18 -8.53 -13.02 -5.31
CA PHE A 18 -7.22 -12.52 -5.76
C PHE A 18 -6.23 -13.66 -6.03
N HIS A 19 -5.29 -13.41 -6.93
CA HIS A 19 -3.99 -14.09 -6.96
C HIS A 19 -3.00 -13.15 -6.28
N LEU A 20 -2.51 -13.54 -5.10
CA LEU A 20 -1.57 -12.75 -4.33
C LEU A 20 -0.26 -13.51 -4.18
N TRP A 21 0.84 -12.78 -4.30
CA TRP A 21 2.17 -13.24 -3.97
C TRP A 21 2.92 -12.23 -3.11
N LEU A 22 3.79 -12.70 -2.24
CA LEU A 22 4.66 -11.88 -1.40
C LEU A 22 6.12 -12.28 -1.66
N ASP A 23 6.90 -11.34 -2.19
CA ASP A 23 8.33 -11.45 -2.42
C ASP A 23 9.12 -11.07 -1.13
N GLU A 24 8.59 -10.13 -0.34
CA GLU A 24 9.11 -9.75 0.98
C GLU A 24 7.98 -9.74 2.04
N PRO A 25 8.27 -10.10 3.31
CA PRO A 25 9.56 -10.52 3.85
C PRO A 25 9.95 -11.96 3.47
N LEU A 26 11.25 -12.20 3.33
CA LEU A 26 11.84 -13.54 3.14
C LEU A 26 11.70 -14.43 4.37
N ASP A 27 11.86 -13.85 5.57
CA ASP A 27 11.65 -14.54 6.86
C ASP A 27 10.60 -13.80 7.70
N TRP A 28 9.54 -14.52 8.03
CA TRP A 28 8.39 -14.04 8.80
C TRP A 28 8.55 -14.23 10.32
N ASN A 29 9.60 -14.92 10.77
CA ASN A 29 9.90 -15.14 12.19
C ASN A 29 10.74 -14.01 12.79
N LEU A 30 11.26 -13.11 11.95
CA LEU A 30 12.06 -11.97 12.38
C LEU A 30 11.24 -10.99 13.22
N LYS A 31 11.73 -10.69 14.43
CA LYS A 31 11.11 -9.74 15.38
C LYS A 31 11.47 -8.30 15.03
N VAL A 32 11.08 -7.86 13.84
CA VAL A 32 11.42 -6.52 13.32
C VAL A 32 10.36 -5.48 13.64
N ARG A 33 10.80 -4.25 13.87
CA ARG A 33 9.90 -3.09 14.07
C ARG A 33 9.34 -2.57 12.75
N ARG A 34 10.07 -2.73 11.65
CA ARG A 34 9.67 -2.33 10.30
C ARG A 34 9.66 -3.57 9.44
N LEU A 35 8.52 -3.84 8.82
CA LEU A 35 8.30 -4.98 7.95
C LEU A 35 7.89 -4.46 6.58
N ARG A 36 8.78 -4.62 5.59
CA ARG A 36 8.43 -4.35 4.20
C ARG A 36 7.64 -5.53 3.66
N LEU A 37 6.42 -5.26 3.24
CA LEU A 37 5.60 -6.18 2.47
C LEU A 37 5.75 -5.78 1.01
N SER A 38 6.30 -6.65 0.17
CA SER A 38 6.34 -6.41 -1.26
C SER A 38 6.00 -7.70 -2.01
N GLY A 39 5.53 -7.56 -3.24
CA GLY A 39 5.01 -8.67 -4.01
C GLY A 39 4.14 -8.19 -5.16
N TRP A 40 3.19 -9.03 -5.55
CA TRP A 40 2.21 -8.70 -6.59
C TRP A 40 0.82 -9.22 -6.25
N CYS A 41 -0.22 -8.51 -6.69
CA CYS A 41 -1.60 -8.91 -6.50
C CYS A 41 -2.43 -8.62 -7.75
N VAL A 42 -3.07 -9.65 -8.29
CA VAL A 42 -3.97 -9.56 -9.45
C VAL A 42 -5.35 -10.03 -9.02
N ALA A 43 -6.41 -9.30 -9.39
CA ALA A 43 -7.77 -9.72 -9.08
C ALA A 43 -8.33 -10.64 -10.17
N LYS A 44 -9.11 -11.65 -9.77
CA LYS A 44 -9.64 -12.68 -10.67
C LYS A 44 -10.80 -12.22 -11.55
N ASP A 45 -11.37 -11.06 -11.24
CA ASP A 45 -12.31 -10.34 -12.10
C ASP A 45 -11.62 -9.61 -13.26
N GLY A 46 -10.28 -9.66 -13.34
CA GLY A 46 -9.51 -9.01 -14.39
C GLY A 46 -9.42 -7.48 -14.26
N ALA A 47 -9.94 -6.91 -13.17
CA ALA A 47 -9.95 -5.47 -12.96
C ALA A 47 -8.63 -4.98 -12.33
N PRO A 48 -8.03 -3.88 -12.82
CA PRO A 48 -6.82 -3.34 -12.25
C PRO A 48 -7.03 -2.87 -10.80
N ARG A 49 -5.94 -2.87 -10.03
CA ARG A 49 -5.92 -2.48 -8.63
C ARG A 49 -4.91 -1.36 -8.45
N THR A 50 -5.32 -0.28 -7.81
CA THR A 50 -4.52 0.96 -7.73
C THR A 50 -4.03 1.26 -6.31
N ARG A 51 -4.67 0.68 -5.29
CA ARG A 51 -4.36 0.94 -3.87
C ARG A 51 -4.32 -0.35 -3.05
N VAL A 52 -3.32 -0.44 -2.17
CA VAL A 52 -3.14 -1.50 -1.19
C VAL A 52 -2.90 -0.86 0.18
N ARG A 53 -3.29 -1.53 1.27
CA ARG A 53 -2.94 -1.09 2.62
C ARG A 53 -2.65 -2.27 3.54
N GLY A 54 -1.66 -2.09 4.41
CA GLY A 54 -1.43 -2.96 5.56
C GLY A 54 -2.12 -2.41 6.80
N GLN A 55 -2.91 -3.21 7.50
CA GLN A 55 -3.53 -2.87 8.78
C GLN A 55 -2.97 -3.73 9.91
N ILE A 56 -2.71 -3.12 11.07
CA ILE A 56 -2.19 -3.81 12.25
C ILE A 56 -2.70 -3.15 13.53
N GLY A 57 -3.76 -3.74 14.11
CA GLY A 57 -4.56 -3.07 15.14
C GLY A 57 -5.19 -1.79 14.60
N ALA A 58 -4.99 -0.66 15.28
CA ALA A 58 -5.49 0.65 14.84
C ALA A 58 -4.61 1.35 13.80
N ALA A 59 -3.42 0.83 13.48
CA ALA A 59 -2.51 1.46 12.52
C ALA A 59 -2.80 0.98 11.09
N THR A 60 -2.89 1.92 10.14
CA THR A 60 -3.04 1.65 8.70
C THR A 60 -1.86 2.27 7.95
N PHE A 61 -1.26 1.49 7.06
CA PHE A 61 -0.12 1.87 6.22
C PHE A 61 -0.54 1.70 4.76
N TYR A 62 -0.46 2.78 3.98
CA TYR A 62 -0.87 2.76 2.56
C TYR A 62 0.32 2.46 1.66
N GLY A 63 0.04 1.79 0.54
CA GLY A 63 0.93 1.64 -0.60
C GLY A 63 0.15 1.67 -1.91
N GLN A 64 0.89 1.62 -3.00
CA GLN A 64 0.34 1.69 -4.35
C GLN A 64 0.81 0.49 -5.18
N PHE A 65 0.11 0.26 -6.28
CA PHE A 65 0.52 -0.69 -7.31
C PHE A 65 1.33 0.07 -8.37
N ASP A 66 2.59 0.35 -8.04
CA ASP A 66 3.50 1.20 -8.80
C ASP A 66 4.64 0.42 -9.48
N ARG A 67 4.68 -0.91 -9.33
CA ARG A 67 5.76 -1.76 -9.87
C ARG A 67 5.28 -2.59 -11.05
N ASP A 68 5.94 -2.39 -12.18
CA ASP A 68 5.71 -3.15 -13.41
C ASP A 68 6.18 -4.61 -13.27
N ARG A 69 5.31 -5.55 -13.63
CA ARG A 69 5.49 -7.01 -13.50
C ARG A 69 4.95 -7.75 -14.73
N PRO A 70 5.56 -7.56 -15.92
CA PRO A 70 5.16 -8.30 -17.12
C PRO A 70 5.38 -9.83 -16.99
N ASP A 71 6.24 -10.26 -16.05
CA ASP A 71 6.40 -11.65 -15.64
C ASP A 71 5.10 -12.29 -15.14
N VAL A 72 4.30 -11.53 -14.38
CA VAL A 72 3.03 -11.98 -13.81
C VAL A 72 1.94 -12.07 -14.87
N VAL A 73 1.92 -11.10 -15.81
CA VAL A 73 1.00 -11.09 -16.95
C VAL A 73 1.17 -12.35 -17.81
N GLN A 74 2.41 -12.68 -18.15
CA GLN A 74 2.76 -13.89 -18.90
C GLN A 74 2.46 -15.17 -18.11
N PHE A 75 2.76 -15.19 -16.81
CA PHE A 75 2.57 -16.39 -15.96
C PHE A 75 1.09 -16.71 -15.69
N LEU A 76 0.25 -15.70 -15.47
CA LEU A 76 -1.19 -15.88 -15.23
C LEU A 76 -2.03 -15.86 -16.52
N ASN A 77 -1.43 -15.53 -17.67
CA ASN A 77 -2.09 -15.32 -18.95
C ASN A 77 -3.28 -14.34 -18.86
N VAL A 78 -3.01 -13.16 -18.27
CA VAL A 78 -4.00 -12.08 -18.03
C VAL A 78 -3.74 -10.87 -18.95
N PRO A 79 -4.65 -9.89 -19.06
CA PRO A 79 -4.43 -8.70 -19.90
C PRO A 79 -3.23 -7.85 -19.47
N GLU A 80 -2.51 -7.26 -20.43
CA GLU A 80 -1.32 -6.43 -20.16
C GLU A 80 -1.62 -5.17 -19.33
N ALA A 81 -2.87 -4.69 -19.32
CA ALA A 81 -3.32 -3.64 -18.40
C ALA A 81 -3.08 -3.96 -16.92
N LEU A 82 -2.91 -5.25 -16.56
CA LEU A 82 -2.61 -5.71 -15.21
C LEU A 82 -1.10 -5.84 -14.91
N ARG A 83 -0.20 -5.40 -15.81
CA ARG A 83 1.25 -5.39 -15.58
C ARG A 83 1.67 -4.58 -14.35
N TRP A 84 0.93 -3.51 -14.03
CA TRP A 84 1.09 -2.74 -12.81
C TRP A 84 0.39 -3.42 -11.63
N CYS A 85 0.75 -4.69 -11.36
CA CYS A 85 0.24 -5.47 -10.24
C CYS A 85 1.25 -5.64 -9.10
N GLY A 86 2.48 -5.14 -9.25
CA GLY A 86 3.49 -5.17 -8.20
C GLY A 86 3.31 -4.02 -7.21
N PHE A 87 3.51 -4.29 -5.91
CA PHE A 87 3.32 -3.30 -4.84
C PHE A 87 4.42 -3.36 -3.78
N ALA A 88 4.48 -2.31 -2.95
CA ALA A 88 5.19 -2.32 -1.67
C ALA A 88 4.41 -1.54 -0.59
N VAL A 89 4.44 -2.04 0.65
CA VAL A 89 3.91 -1.38 1.85
C VAL A 89 4.90 -1.55 3.00
N ASP A 90 5.40 -0.44 3.54
CA ASP A 90 6.23 -0.46 4.75
C ASP A 90 5.34 -0.38 6.01
N VAL A 91 5.24 -1.49 6.72
CA VAL A 91 4.43 -1.62 7.95
C VAL A 91 5.30 -1.48 9.18
N VAL A 92 4.86 -0.70 10.16
CA VAL A 92 5.52 -0.64 11.47
C VAL A 92 4.79 -1.56 12.45
N VAL A 93 5.48 -2.61 12.90
CA VAL A 93 4.93 -3.67 13.75
C VAL A 93 4.90 -3.21 15.22
N PRO A 94 3.74 -3.18 15.91
CA PRO A 94 3.66 -2.90 17.34
C PRO A 94 4.31 -4.00 18.18
N PHE A 95 4.67 -3.68 19.42
CA PHE A 95 5.19 -4.65 20.39
C PHE A 95 4.29 -5.88 20.54
N GLY A 96 4.92 -7.05 20.68
CA GLY A 96 4.24 -8.32 20.92
C GLY A 96 3.61 -8.94 19.67
N ARG A 97 2.76 -9.95 19.87
CA ARG A 97 2.02 -10.62 18.80
C ARG A 97 0.89 -9.72 18.30
N LYS A 98 0.83 -9.47 17.00
CA LYS A 98 -0.20 -8.65 16.35
C LYS A 98 -0.65 -9.29 15.04
N ARG A 99 -1.93 -9.13 14.70
CA ARG A 99 -2.49 -9.59 13.43
C ARG A 99 -2.31 -8.49 12.39
N LEU A 100 -1.54 -8.81 11.37
CA LEU A 100 -1.35 -8.01 10.16
C LEU A 100 -2.39 -8.47 9.13
N GLU A 101 -3.10 -7.52 8.54
CA GLU A 101 -4.00 -7.75 7.41
C GLU A 101 -3.51 -6.92 6.21
N LEU A 102 -3.53 -7.50 5.02
CA LEU A 102 -3.27 -6.80 3.77
C LEU A 102 -4.58 -6.70 2.99
N GLU A 103 -4.98 -5.47 2.68
CA GLU A 103 -6.23 -5.15 2.01
C GLU A 103 -5.96 -4.45 0.69
N VAL A 104 -6.77 -4.76 -0.31
CA VAL A 104 -6.69 -4.22 -1.67
C VAL A 104 -8.01 -3.52 -1.96
N ALA A 105 -7.95 -2.32 -2.53
CA ALA A 105 -9.15 -1.59 -2.95
C ALA A 105 -9.69 -2.16 -4.28
N THR A 106 -11.00 -2.41 -4.37
CA THR A 106 -11.69 -2.70 -5.64
C THR A 106 -11.74 -1.46 -6.54
N ALA A 107 -12.23 -1.63 -7.77
CA ALA A 107 -12.49 -0.50 -8.66
C ALA A 107 -13.49 0.51 -8.05
N ASP A 108 -14.46 0.01 -7.29
CA ASP A 108 -15.51 0.77 -6.59
C ASP A 108 -14.99 1.46 -5.30
N GLY A 109 -13.73 1.24 -4.94
CA GLY A 109 -13.11 1.80 -3.74
C GLY A 109 -13.34 1.02 -2.45
N GLU A 110 -14.01 -0.13 -2.49
CA GLU A 110 -14.18 -1.01 -1.33
C GLU A 110 -12.87 -1.70 -0.95
N TRP A 111 -12.55 -1.78 0.34
CA TRP A 111 -11.37 -2.49 0.82
C TRP A 111 -11.68 -3.96 1.08
N GLN A 112 -10.98 -4.87 0.39
CA GLN A 112 -11.13 -6.32 0.56
C GLN A 112 -9.84 -6.96 1.07
N LYS A 113 -9.97 -7.83 2.08
CA LYS A 113 -8.86 -8.56 2.71
C LYS A 113 -8.29 -9.61 1.76
N ALA A 114 -7.09 -9.37 1.25
CA ALA A 114 -6.37 -10.32 0.41
C ALA A 114 -5.64 -11.37 1.27
N TYR A 115 -5.02 -10.95 2.38
CA TYR A 115 -4.15 -11.79 3.21
C TYR A 115 -4.18 -11.38 4.67
N ALA A 116 -3.95 -12.33 5.58
CA ALA A 116 -3.73 -12.05 6.98
C ALA A 116 -2.70 -13.01 7.60
N ARG A 117 -1.90 -12.49 8.54
CA ARG A 117 -0.92 -13.27 9.30
C ARG A 117 -0.70 -12.67 10.68
N THR A 118 -0.39 -13.50 11.66
CA THR A 118 0.19 -13.03 12.92
C THR A 118 1.69 -12.75 12.72
N VAL A 119 2.11 -11.55 13.10
CA VAL A 119 3.51 -11.10 13.15
C VAL A 119 3.89 -10.76 14.60
N VAL A 120 5.19 -10.72 14.90
CA VAL A 120 5.69 -10.45 16.25
C VAL A 120 6.65 -9.27 16.23
N GLY A 121 6.25 -8.15 16.82
CA GLY A 121 7.16 -7.01 16.99
C GLY A 121 8.23 -7.27 18.04
N PRO A 122 9.35 -6.52 18.01
CA PRO A 122 10.38 -6.62 19.03
C PRO A 122 9.83 -6.27 20.41
N LEU A 123 10.48 -6.77 21.46
CA LEU A 123 10.09 -6.53 22.86
C LEU A 123 10.64 -5.20 23.42
N ARG A 124 11.63 -4.59 22.76
CA ARG A 124 12.26 -3.32 23.17
C ARG A 124 12.52 -2.45 21.95
N ILE A 125 12.32 -1.14 22.10
CA ILE A 125 12.71 -0.09 21.15
C ILE A 125 13.45 0.96 21.96
N GLY A 126 14.67 1.33 21.55
CA GLY A 126 15.40 2.45 22.15
C GLY A 126 14.70 3.80 21.86
N PRO A 127 14.83 4.81 22.74
CA PRO A 127 13.96 6.00 22.73
C PRO A 127 13.93 6.79 21.40
N ALA A 128 14.95 6.69 20.56
CA ALA A 128 15.11 7.42 19.30
C ALA A 128 13.95 7.26 18.29
N GLU A 129 13.18 6.15 18.32
CA GLU A 129 12.19 5.91 17.26
C GLU A 129 10.83 6.61 17.49
N ARG A 130 10.53 7.11 18.70
CA ARG A 130 9.32 7.92 18.95
C ARG A 130 9.35 9.24 18.19
N GLU A 131 10.52 9.85 18.03
CA GLU A 131 10.69 11.14 17.38
C GLU A 131 10.51 11.04 15.85
N LEU A 132 11.01 9.94 15.26
CA LEU A 132 10.83 9.64 13.83
C LEU A 132 9.34 9.45 13.46
N TRP A 133 8.52 8.94 14.39
CA TRP A 133 7.06 8.88 14.19
C TRP A 133 6.42 10.27 14.13
N GLN A 134 6.75 11.18 15.07
CA GLN A 134 6.23 12.55 15.04
C GLN A 134 6.70 13.33 13.79
N LYS A 135 7.95 13.16 13.37
CA LYS A 135 8.51 13.82 12.18
C LYS A 135 7.91 13.26 10.87
N SER A 136 7.65 11.96 10.79
CA SER A 136 7.04 11.35 9.59
C SER A 136 5.55 11.65 9.45
N MET A 137 4.77 11.56 10.54
CA MET A 137 3.33 11.88 10.55
C MET A 137 3.02 13.33 10.12
N LYS A 138 3.93 14.27 10.37
CA LYS A 138 3.77 15.67 9.93
C LYS A 138 4.01 15.87 8.43
N ARG A 139 4.78 15.00 7.75
CA ARG A 139 4.96 15.08 6.28
C ARG A 139 3.73 14.61 5.52
N THR A 140 3.08 13.52 5.95
CA THR A 140 1.87 12.99 5.28
C THR A 140 0.61 13.84 5.43
N ARG A 141 0.61 14.88 6.28
CA ARG A 141 -0.50 15.83 6.39
C ARG A 141 -0.36 17.07 5.48
N ASN A 142 0.86 17.37 5.02
CA ASN A 142 1.16 18.53 4.18
C ASN A 142 1.23 18.18 2.67
N GLY A 143 0.88 16.94 2.30
CA GLY A 143 0.81 16.48 0.91
C GLY A 143 -0.53 16.77 0.22
N ALA A 144 -1.34 17.72 0.72
CA ALA A 144 -2.49 18.23 -0.01
C ALA A 144 -1.99 19.16 -1.12
N THR A 145 -2.20 18.76 -2.37
CA THR A 145 -1.71 19.44 -3.57
C THR A 145 -2.21 20.89 -3.63
N PRO A 146 -1.36 21.89 -3.97
CA PRO A 146 -1.86 23.21 -4.31
C PRO A 146 -2.66 23.12 -5.61
N SER A 147 -3.97 23.36 -5.55
CA SER A 147 -4.79 23.49 -6.75
C SER A 147 -4.48 24.82 -7.42
N SER A 148 -3.51 24.80 -8.34
CA SER A 148 -3.25 25.92 -9.23
C SER A 148 -4.32 25.96 -10.32
N SER A 149 -5.13 27.01 -10.33
CA SER A 149 -5.98 27.37 -11.45
C SER A 149 -5.82 28.86 -11.77
N ALA A 150 -4.74 29.18 -12.50
CA ALA A 150 -4.91 30.17 -13.57
C ALA A 150 -5.92 29.56 -14.57
N GLY A 151 -6.92 30.26 -15.09
CA GLY A 151 -7.18 31.69 -15.11
C GLY A 151 -7.43 32.10 -16.57
N LEU A 152 -8.48 32.87 -16.87
CA LEU A 152 -8.63 33.55 -18.16
C LEU A 152 -9.69 34.66 -18.10
N THR A 153 -9.30 35.76 -18.72
CA THR A 153 -9.90 37.09 -18.84
C THR A 153 -11.29 37.16 -19.49
N THR A 154 -12.11 38.14 -19.07
CA THR A 154 -12.87 39.18 -19.84
C THR A 154 -13.81 39.84 -18.82
N GLY A 155 -14.03 41.16 -18.70
CA GLY A 155 -13.61 42.36 -19.43
C GLY A 155 -14.75 43.40 -19.33
N THR A 156 -14.47 44.72 -19.38
CA THR A 156 -15.47 45.84 -19.33
C THR A 156 -16.19 46.03 -17.96
N SER A 157 -16.59 47.20 -17.45
CA SER A 157 -16.15 48.62 -17.55
C SER A 157 -16.98 49.49 -16.58
N LEU A 158 -16.47 50.68 -16.19
CA LEU A 158 -17.18 51.89 -15.73
C LEU A 158 -17.93 51.91 -14.36
N LEU A 159 -17.73 53.02 -13.61
CA LEU A 159 -18.58 53.59 -12.53
C LEU A 159 -18.71 52.69 -11.26
N ASP A 160 -18.85 53.12 -10.00
CA ASP A 160 -18.77 54.44 -9.31
C ASP A 160 -18.58 54.15 -7.79
N CYS A 161 -18.35 55.06 -6.83
CA CYS A 161 -18.25 56.53 -6.78
C CYS A 161 -17.30 56.95 -5.60
N CYS A 162 -17.48 58.15 -5.03
CA CYS A 162 -17.03 58.55 -3.67
C CYS A 162 -18.10 58.11 -2.62
N GLU A 163 -17.98 58.29 -1.29
CA GLU A 163 -17.24 59.26 -0.47
C GLU A 163 -17.00 58.71 0.95
#